data_AF-A0A8T6YMD5-F1
#
_entry.id   AF-A0A8T6YMD5-F1
#
_cell.length_a   1.000
_cell.length_b   1.000
_cell.length_c   1.000
_cell.angle_alpha   90.00
_cell.angle_beta   90.00
_cell.angle_gamma   90.00
#
_symmetry.space_group_name_H-M   'P 1'
#
loop_
_entity.id
_entity.type
_entity.pdbx_description
1 polymer ?
#
loop_
_entity_poly.entity_id
_entity_poly.type
_entity_poly.pdbx_seq_one_letter_code
_entity_poly.pdbx_strand_id
1 'polypeptide(L)'
;MNTQQEITLFDSESETELYQHKITLEKIKNELINFGLTANQSKVFIYLGKYGSKTASEIAKALQLPRTETYHLVNSLQNLGLVTAQMEHPTKYSAMEMKQAIETLVKQEQRRIDSLAGKEESLSKLWKQVPFFVVETDESKSEKMQLLHGMGPITNKIKEMIGNSTESIKIYGSIPDVLRFYHSDVFDWIENSSSEMEMVISPLTKTPEFISELDQKKVRAISSASDNKCFVINDKKEVLIFMRNATHATRQTFAWWSDSETLVDMMGSLFELSWEKGETLY
;
A
#
# COMPACT_ATOMS: atom_id res chain seq x y z
N MET A 1 63.17 12.99 -21.39
CA MET A 1 62.41 11.73 -21.59
C MET A 1 62.13 11.17 -20.21
N ASN A 2 60.92 11.33 -19.71
CA ASN A 2 60.50 10.80 -18.41
C ASN A 2 59.23 9.99 -18.65
N THR A 3 59.34 8.67 -18.53
CA THR A 3 58.26 7.72 -18.75
C THR A 3 57.63 7.43 -17.38
N GLN A 4 56.47 8.00 -17.10
CA GLN A 4 55.67 7.63 -15.94
C GLN A 4 54.92 6.34 -16.26
N GLN A 5 55.22 5.30 -15.50
CA GLN A 5 54.56 4.00 -15.54
C GLN A 5 53.09 4.14 -15.11
N GLU A 6 52.18 3.74 -15.99
CA GLU A 6 50.78 3.47 -15.66
C GLU A 6 50.73 2.29 -14.68
N ILE A 7 50.20 2.54 -13.49
CA ILE A 7 49.88 1.51 -12.51
C ILE A 7 48.65 0.77 -13.05
N THR A 8 48.87 -0.42 -13.58
CA THR A 8 47.84 -1.33 -14.06
C THR A 8 47.13 -2.02 -12.90
N LEU A 9 45.82 -2.20 -13.04
CA LEU A 9 44.84 -2.81 -12.13
C LEU A 9 45.08 -4.30 -11.77
N PHE A 10 46.32 -4.80 -11.87
CA PHE A 10 46.67 -6.23 -11.77
C PHE A 10 47.43 -6.61 -10.48
N ASP A 11 47.52 -5.72 -9.49
CA ASP A 11 48.00 -6.10 -8.16
C ASP A 11 46.82 -6.49 -7.26
N SER A 12 46.38 -7.74 -7.42
CA SER A 12 45.62 -8.55 -6.45
C SER A 12 44.45 -7.87 -5.70
N GLU A 13 43.28 -7.78 -6.33
CA GLU A 13 42.01 -7.62 -5.61
C GLU A 13 41.13 -8.85 -5.86
N SER A 14 40.55 -9.36 -4.78
CA SER A 14 40.04 -10.72 -4.66
C SER A 14 38.71 -10.90 -5.41
N GLU A 15 38.45 -12.06 -6.04
CA GLU A 15 37.18 -12.38 -6.71
C GLU A 15 35.93 -12.13 -5.83
N THR A 16 36.13 -12.11 -4.50
CA THR A 16 35.11 -11.81 -3.50
C THR A 16 34.71 -10.33 -3.49
N GLU A 17 35.63 -9.38 -3.66
CA GLU A 17 35.32 -7.93 -3.65
C GLU A 17 34.56 -7.51 -4.91
N LEU A 18 34.97 -8.01 -6.08
CA LEU A 18 34.25 -7.85 -7.35
C LEU A 18 32.81 -8.39 -7.25
N TYR A 19 32.63 -9.53 -6.57
CA TYR A 19 31.31 -10.11 -6.31
C TYR A 19 30.46 -9.21 -5.39
N GLN A 20 31.04 -8.65 -4.32
CA GLN A 20 30.33 -7.72 -3.42
C GLN A 20 29.91 -6.43 -4.13
N HIS A 21 30.76 -5.87 -4.99
CA HIS A 21 30.42 -4.71 -5.80
C HIS A 21 29.28 -5.00 -6.77
N LYS A 22 29.27 -6.17 -7.40
CA LYS A 22 28.17 -6.60 -8.29
C LYS A 22 26.84 -6.70 -7.55
N ILE A 23 26.82 -7.29 -6.35
CA ILE A 23 25.61 -7.35 -5.51
C ILE A 23 25.12 -5.95 -5.16
N THR A 24 26.04 -5.05 -4.80
CA THR A 24 25.70 -3.68 -4.42
C THR A 24 25.10 -2.90 -5.58
N LEU A 25 25.65 -3.05 -6.79
CA LEU A 25 25.10 -2.43 -8.00
C LEU A 25 23.70 -2.98 -8.34
N GLU A 26 23.49 -4.28 -8.17
CA GLU A 26 22.17 -4.90 -8.35
C GLU A 26 21.15 -4.36 -7.33
N LYS A 27 21.53 -4.16 -6.08
CA LYS A 27 20.69 -3.50 -5.07
C LYS A 27 20.34 -2.07 -5.48
N ILE A 28 21.32 -1.26 -5.87
CA ILE A 28 21.10 0.12 -6.31
C ILE A 28 20.14 0.16 -7.51
N LYS A 29 20.33 -0.74 -8.49
CA LYS A 29 19.44 -0.86 -9.64
C LYS A 29 18.00 -1.16 -9.21
N ASN A 30 17.80 -2.09 -8.28
CA ASN A 30 16.46 -2.45 -7.79
C ASN A 30 15.81 -1.28 -7.03
N GLU A 31 16.57 -0.52 -6.25
CA GLU A 31 16.04 0.68 -5.60
C GLU A 31 15.64 1.75 -6.63
N LEU A 32 16.46 2.01 -7.64
CA LEU A 32 16.11 2.94 -8.72
C LEU A 32 14.82 2.52 -9.46
N ILE A 33 14.58 1.21 -9.60
CA ILE A 33 13.32 0.69 -10.13
C ILE A 33 12.14 1.01 -9.21
N ASN A 34 12.32 0.86 -7.89
CA ASN A 34 11.30 1.25 -6.91
C ASN A 34 10.98 2.77 -6.96
N PHE A 35 11.97 3.60 -7.31
CA PHE A 35 11.78 5.04 -7.55
C PHE A 35 11.20 5.39 -8.92
N GLY A 36 10.80 4.39 -9.72
CA GLY A 36 10.04 4.60 -10.97
C GLY A 36 10.87 4.54 -12.26
N LEU A 37 12.16 4.20 -12.20
CA LEU A 37 12.96 3.97 -13.40
C LEU A 37 12.78 2.55 -13.94
N THR A 38 12.93 2.38 -15.26
CA THR A 38 13.01 1.04 -15.86
C THR A 38 14.37 0.41 -15.61
N ALA A 39 14.48 -0.91 -15.80
CA ALA A 39 15.74 -1.63 -15.63
C ALA A 39 16.86 -1.10 -16.55
N ASN A 40 16.53 -0.76 -17.80
CA ASN A 40 17.52 -0.23 -18.75
C ASN A 40 17.89 1.23 -18.44
N GLN A 41 16.94 2.06 -18.03
CA GLN A 41 17.23 3.42 -17.56
C GLN A 41 18.16 3.40 -16.33
N SER A 42 17.90 2.51 -15.38
CA SER A 42 18.73 2.35 -14.18
C SER A 42 20.16 1.96 -14.53
N LYS A 43 20.36 1.02 -15.47
CA LYS A 43 21.69 0.64 -15.97
C LYS A 43 22.43 1.80 -16.61
N VAL A 44 21.76 2.55 -17.48
CA VAL A 44 22.34 3.71 -18.18
C VAL A 44 22.74 4.80 -17.18
N PHE A 45 21.87 5.10 -16.22
CA PHE A 45 22.15 6.09 -15.17
C PHE A 45 23.35 5.70 -14.30
N ILE A 46 23.39 4.46 -13.82
CA ILE A 46 24.51 3.93 -13.02
C ILE A 46 25.83 3.99 -13.82
N TYR A 47 25.78 3.60 -15.10
CA TYR A 47 26.96 3.64 -15.97
C TYR A 47 27.50 5.07 -16.13
N LEU A 48 26.63 6.04 -16.43
CA LEU A 48 27.03 7.45 -16.54
C LEU A 48 27.53 8.03 -15.21
N GLY A 49 26.94 7.63 -14.08
CA GLY A 49 27.34 8.10 -12.76
C GLY A 49 28.69 7.54 -12.28
N LYS A 50 29.08 6.34 -12.73
CA LYS A 50 30.37 5.72 -12.34
C LYS A 50 31.49 5.90 -13.36
N TYR A 51 31.16 5.96 -14.65
CA TYR A 51 32.14 6.05 -15.73
C TYR A 51 32.21 7.45 -16.36
N GLY A 52 31.46 8.42 -15.83
CA GLY A 52 31.46 9.80 -16.25
C GLY A 52 30.75 10.05 -17.57
N SER A 53 31.04 11.20 -18.18
CA SER A 53 30.37 11.67 -19.40
C SER A 53 30.69 10.79 -20.61
N LYS A 54 29.66 10.27 -21.30
CA LYS A 54 29.78 9.35 -22.44
C LYS A 54 28.81 9.68 -23.55
N THR A 55 29.18 9.33 -24.78
CA THR A 55 28.31 9.42 -25.95
C THR A 55 27.31 8.26 -25.99
N ALA A 56 26.16 8.45 -26.65
CA ALA A 56 25.18 7.38 -26.81
C ALA A 56 25.77 6.11 -27.47
N SER A 57 26.74 6.26 -28.37
CA SER A 57 27.42 5.12 -29.01
C SER A 57 28.29 4.33 -28.02
N GLU A 58 28.98 5.01 -27.11
CA GLU A 58 29.78 4.36 -26.06
C GLU A 58 28.89 3.64 -25.05
N ILE A 59 27.76 4.25 -24.66
CA ILE A 59 26.77 3.63 -23.76
C ILE A 59 26.20 2.36 -24.40
N ALA A 60 25.78 2.44 -25.67
CA ALA A 60 25.23 1.31 -26.40
C ALA A 60 26.21 0.13 -26.46
N LYS A 61 27.49 0.42 -26.71
CA LYS A 61 28.55 -0.60 -26.77
C LYS A 61 28.84 -1.20 -25.39
N ALA A 62 28.95 -0.37 -24.35
CA ALA A 62 29.29 -0.83 -22.99
C ALA A 62 28.17 -1.66 -22.36
N LEU A 63 26.92 -1.27 -22.57
CA LEU A 63 25.74 -1.93 -21.99
C LEU A 63 25.10 -2.97 -22.92
N GLN A 64 25.67 -3.18 -24.11
CA GLN A 64 25.16 -4.10 -25.14
C GLN A 64 23.69 -3.80 -25.51
N LEU A 65 23.34 -2.52 -25.58
CA LEU A 65 22.00 -2.05 -25.92
C LEU A 65 21.92 -1.67 -27.41
N PRO A 66 20.76 -1.86 -28.07
CA PRO A 66 20.53 -1.33 -29.41
C PRO A 66 20.77 0.19 -29.46
N ARG A 67 21.39 0.69 -30.53
CA ARG A 67 21.70 2.12 -30.68
C ARG A 67 20.43 3.00 -30.57
N THR A 68 19.37 2.62 -31.28
CA THR A 68 18.09 3.34 -31.27
C THR A 68 17.49 3.41 -29.87
N GLU A 69 17.47 2.28 -29.15
CA GLU A 69 16.97 2.21 -27.78
C GLU A 69 17.82 3.08 -26.83
N THR A 70 19.14 3.09 -27.00
CA THR A 70 20.04 3.91 -26.18
C THR A 70 19.71 5.40 -26.29
N TYR A 71 19.47 5.92 -27.49
CA TYR A 71 19.03 7.31 -27.66
C TYR A 71 17.68 7.58 -26.96
N HIS A 72 16.72 6.66 -27.03
CA HIS A 72 15.45 6.80 -26.32
C HIS A 72 15.65 6.81 -24.79
N LEU A 73 16.49 5.93 -24.26
CA LEU A 73 16.77 5.84 -22.83
C LEU A 73 17.44 7.11 -22.31
N VAL A 74 18.45 7.61 -23.02
CA VAL A 74 19.16 8.82 -22.61
C VAL A 74 18.27 10.06 -22.72
N ASN A 75 17.47 10.19 -23.79
CA ASN A 75 16.50 11.29 -23.93
C ASN A 75 15.42 11.23 -22.85
N SER A 76 14.96 10.02 -22.49
CA SER A 76 13.98 9.84 -21.41
C SER A 76 14.57 10.24 -20.06
N LEU A 77 15.80 9.82 -19.75
CA LEU A 77 16.52 10.23 -18.55
C LEU A 77 16.78 11.75 -18.51
N GLN A 78 17.03 12.36 -19.67
CA GLN A 78 17.18 13.80 -19.81
C GLN A 78 15.87 14.54 -19.55
N ASN A 79 14.73 14.05 -20.06
CA ASN A 79 13.41 14.62 -19.78
C ASN A 79 13.03 14.49 -18.30
N LEU A 80 13.49 13.43 -17.63
CA LEU A 80 13.37 13.27 -16.18
C LEU A 80 14.33 14.19 -15.40
N GLY A 81 15.25 14.89 -16.06
CA GLY A 81 16.24 15.77 -15.42
C GLY A 81 17.41 15.03 -14.76
N LEU A 82 17.54 13.72 -14.99
CA LEU A 82 18.57 12.88 -14.36
C LEU A 82 19.89 12.88 -15.13
N VAL A 83 19.84 13.20 -16.42
CA VAL A 83 20.98 13.24 -17.33
C VAL A 83 20.99 14.57 -18.08
N THR A 84 22.17 15.16 -18.24
CA THR A 84 22.37 16.37 -19.03
C THR A 84 23.16 16.07 -20.30
N ALA A 85 22.72 16.64 -21.42
CA ALA A 85 23.45 16.59 -22.68
C ALA A 85 24.41 17.79 -22.79
N GLN A 86 25.68 17.52 -23.07
CA GLN A 86 26.70 18.52 -23.38
C GLN A 86 26.80 18.65 -24.90
N MET A 87 26.72 19.90 -25.40
CA MET A 87 26.83 20.20 -26.83
C MET A 87 28.28 20.07 -27.33
N GLU A 88 28.76 18.84 -27.33
CA GLU A 88 29.99 18.40 -27.99
C GLU A 88 29.63 17.62 -29.27
N HIS A 89 30.59 17.48 -30.18
CA HIS A 89 30.45 16.64 -31.37
C HIS A 89 31.39 15.43 -31.27
N PRO A 90 30.90 14.21 -30.97
CA PRO A 90 29.49 13.82 -30.75
C PRO A 90 28.95 14.19 -29.35
N THR A 91 27.62 14.33 -29.22
CA THR A 91 26.95 14.71 -27.96
C THR A 91 27.31 13.74 -26.84
N LYS A 92 27.79 14.30 -25.72
CA LYS A 92 28.04 13.54 -24.51
C LYS A 92 26.93 13.77 -23.48
N TYR A 93 26.71 12.74 -22.69
CA TYR A 93 25.71 12.72 -21.64
C TYR A 93 26.37 12.46 -20.31
N SER A 94 25.96 13.21 -19.29
CA SER A 94 26.46 13.07 -17.93
C SER A 94 25.28 12.90 -16.98
N ALA A 95 25.38 11.95 -16.05
CA ALA A 95 24.39 11.77 -15.00
C ALA A 95 24.64 12.75 -13.86
N MET A 96 23.55 13.22 -13.24
CA MET A 96 23.64 14.00 -12.01
C MET A 96 24.05 13.11 -10.82
N GLU A 97 24.44 13.75 -9.72
CA GLU A 97 24.78 13.05 -8.48
C GLU A 97 23.61 12.23 -7.94
N MET A 98 23.91 11.04 -7.42
CA MET A 98 22.89 10.08 -6.96
C MET A 98 21.90 10.71 -5.96
N LYS A 99 22.40 11.52 -5.01
CA LYS A 99 21.55 12.21 -4.04
C LYS A 99 20.52 13.12 -4.71
N GLN A 100 20.97 13.92 -5.69
CA GLN A 100 20.09 14.85 -6.42
C GLN A 100 19.10 14.12 -7.32
N ALA A 101 19.51 12.98 -7.89
CA ALA A 101 18.62 12.12 -8.68
C ALA A 101 17.47 11.59 -7.84
N ILE A 102 17.74 11.06 -6.64
CA ILE A 102 16.69 10.59 -5.72
C ILE A 102 15.78 11.74 -5.31
N GLU A 103 16.32 12.91 -4.94
CA GLU A 103 15.51 14.08 -4.60
C GLU A 103 14.60 14.52 -5.77
N THR A 104 15.08 14.42 -7.01
CA THR A 104 14.32 14.77 -8.21
C THR A 104 13.20 13.78 -8.46
N LEU A 105 13.47 12.48 -8.35
CA LEU A 105 12.46 11.41 -8.51
C LEU A 105 11.35 11.52 -7.47
N VAL A 106 11.70 11.73 -6.19
CA VAL A 106 10.71 11.91 -5.11
C VAL A 106 9.82 13.13 -5.36
N LYS A 107 10.41 14.27 -5.76
CA LYS A 107 9.64 15.48 -6.07
C LYS A 107 8.71 15.29 -7.27
N GLN A 108 9.13 14.52 -8.28
CA GLN A 108 8.29 14.22 -9.44
C GLN A 108 7.09 13.35 -9.04
N GLU A 109 7.30 12.33 -8.21
CA GLU A 109 6.21 11.48 -7.74
C GLU A 109 5.23 12.26 -6.85
N GLN A 110 5.72 13.14 -5.98
CA GLN A 110 4.85 14.01 -5.18
C GLN A 110 3.97 14.90 -6.07
N ARG A 111 4.54 15.54 -7.09
CA ARG A 111 3.77 16.35 -8.07
C ARG A 111 2.74 15.50 -8.82
N ARG A 112 3.06 14.24 -9.11
CA ARG A 112 2.12 13.30 -9.74
C ARG A 112 0.96 13.00 -8.81
N ILE A 113 1.22 12.73 -7.54
CA ILE A 113 0.20 12.52 -6.50
C ILE A 113 -0.69 13.76 -6.38
N ASP A 114 -0.11 14.95 -6.24
CA ASP A 114 -0.85 16.21 -6.12
C ASP A 114 -1.74 16.47 -7.36
N SER A 115 -1.20 16.20 -8.56
CA SER A 115 -1.96 16.34 -9.81
C SER A 115 -3.10 15.33 -9.93
N LEU A 116 -2.94 14.11 -9.40
CA LEU A 116 -4.00 13.10 -9.40
C LEU A 116 -5.09 13.45 -8.40
N ALA A 117 -4.71 13.89 -7.19
CA ALA A 117 -5.64 14.37 -6.17
C ALA A 117 -6.49 15.54 -6.70
N GLY A 118 -5.87 16.51 -7.39
CA GLY A 118 -6.58 17.63 -8.00
C GLY A 118 -7.59 17.25 -9.10
N LYS A 119 -7.52 16.04 -9.65
CA LYS A 119 -8.46 15.55 -10.68
C LYS A 119 -9.67 14.82 -10.11
N GLU A 120 -9.69 14.51 -8.81
CA GLU A 120 -10.76 13.76 -8.16
C GLU A 120 -12.13 14.41 -8.36
N GLU A 121 -12.24 15.71 -8.07
CA GLU A 121 -13.50 16.45 -8.18
C GLU A 121 -13.99 16.53 -9.64
N SER A 122 -13.06 16.76 -10.59
CA SER A 122 -13.40 16.80 -12.01
C SER A 122 -13.90 15.46 -12.51
N LEU A 123 -13.27 14.35 -12.10
CA LEU A 123 -13.69 13.01 -12.51
C LEU A 123 -15.04 12.64 -11.90
N SER A 124 -15.27 12.99 -10.64
CA SER A 124 -16.57 12.81 -9.96
C SER A 124 -17.70 13.58 -10.67
N LYS A 125 -17.44 14.82 -11.11
CA LYS A 125 -18.40 15.62 -11.91
C LYS A 125 -18.72 14.95 -13.25
N LEU A 126 -17.69 14.48 -13.97
CA LEU A 126 -17.89 13.77 -15.25
C LEU A 126 -18.66 12.46 -15.04
N TRP A 127 -18.37 11.70 -13.98
CA TRP A 127 -19.08 10.47 -13.66
C TRP A 127 -20.58 10.70 -13.44
N LYS A 128 -20.95 11.78 -12.73
CA LYS A 128 -22.36 12.15 -12.50
C LYS A 128 -23.14 12.54 -13.77
N GLN A 129 -22.45 12.91 -14.85
CA GLN A 129 -23.09 13.22 -16.13
C GLN A 129 -23.45 11.95 -16.92
N VAL A 130 -22.85 10.82 -16.59
CA VAL A 130 -23.17 9.53 -17.21
C VAL A 130 -24.46 9.00 -16.58
N PRO A 131 -25.54 8.82 -17.34
CA PRO A 131 -26.79 8.29 -16.79
C PRO A 131 -26.61 6.83 -16.36
N PHE A 132 -27.37 6.42 -15.36
CA PHE A 132 -27.46 5.01 -14.99
C PHE A 132 -28.23 4.25 -16.07
N PHE A 133 -27.61 3.22 -16.64
CA PHE A 133 -28.22 2.34 -17.65
C PHE A 133 -28.82 1.07 -17.04
N VAL A 134 -28.89 0.97 -15.71
CA VAL A 134 -29.47 -0.18 -15.03
C VAL A 134 -30.99 -0.11 -15.16
N VAL A 135 -31.54 -1.07 -15.90
CA VAL A 135 -32.97 -1.38 -15.87
C VAL A 135 -33.30 -1.70 -14.42
N GLU A 136 -34.18 -0.92 -13.80
CA GLU A 136 -34.84 -1.29 -12.54
C GLU A 136 -35.62 -2.57 -12.78
N THR A 137 -34.95 -3.72 -12.73
CA THR A 137 -35.62 -4.94 -12.32
C THR A 137 -36.06 -4.68 -10.89
N ASP A 138 -37.32 -4.99 -10.62
CA ASP A 138 -38.08 -4.77 -9.40
C ASP A 138 -37.52 -5.53 -8.16
N GLU A 139 -36.20 -5.53 -7.98
CA GLU A 139 -35.47 -6.07 -6.83
C GLU A 139 -35.43 -5.06 -5.68
N SER A 140 -36.52 -4.34 -5.45
CA SER A 140 -36.64 -3.37 -4.35
C SER A 140 -36.60 -4.01 -2.95
N LYS A 141 -36.29 -5.31 -2.83
CA LYS A 141 -36.13 -6.07 -1.57
C LYS A 141 -35.18 -7.28 -1.67
N SER A 142 -34.25 -7.36 -2.62
CA SER A 142 -33.29 -8.48 -2.59
C SER A 142 -32.20 -8.17 -1.55
N GLU A 143 -32.17 -8.97 -0.48
CA GLU A 143 -31.02 -8.99 0.44
C GLU A 143 -29.76 -9.31 -0.36
N LYS A 144 -28.71 -8.52 -0.15
CA LYS A 144 -27.44 -8.60 -0.86
C LYS A 144 -26.42 -9.30 0.01
N MET A 145 -25.55 -10.04 -0.66
CA MET A 145 -24.37 -10.63 -0.05
C MET A 145 -23.18 -10.41 -0.98
N GLN A 146 -22.08 -9.93 -0.42
CA GLN A 146 -20.88 -9.59 -1.17
C GLN A 146 -19.66 -10.29 -0.59
N LEU A 147 -18.82 -10.77 -1.50
CA LEU A 147 -17.58 -11.44 -1.18
C LEU A 147 -16.40 -10.48 -1.29
N LEU A 148 -15.72 -10.21 -0.18
CA LEU A 148 -14.61 -9.28 -0.12
C LEU A 148 -13.30 -10.03 0.09
N HIS A 149 -12.36 -9.85 -0.85
CA HIS A 149 -11.07 -10.51 -0.83
C HIS A 149 -9.94 -9.49 -0.62
N GLY A 150 -9.12 -9.72 0.41
CA GLY A 150 -7.99 -8.88 0.78
C GLY A 150 -8.37 -7.63 1.58
N MET A 151 -7.37 -7.01 2.19
CA MET A 151 -7.58 -5.90 3.15
C MET A 151 -8.17 -4.63 2.53
N GLY A 152 -7.79 -4.26 1.31
CA GLY A 152 -8.25 -3.02 0.69
C GLY A 152 -9.78 -2.94 0.55
N PRO A 153 -10.42 -3.88 -0.16
CA PRO A 153 -11.88 -3.91 -0.29
C PRO A 153 -12.61 -4.01 1.06
N ILE A 154 -12.09 -4.81 2.00
CA ILE A 154 -12.64 -4.96 3.35
C ILE A 154 -12.61 -3.62 4.10
N THR A 155 -11.46 -2.95 4.10
CA THR A 155 -11.25 -1.67 4.79
C THR A 155 -12.13 -0.58 4.20
N ASN A 156 -12.26 -0.53 2.87
CA ASN A 156 -13.18 0.40 2.20
C ASN A 156 -14.64 0.13 2.59
N LYS A 157 -15.04 -1.15 2.70
CA LYS A 157 -16.40 -1.48 3.12
C LYS A 157 -16.65 -1.11 4.57
N ILE A 158 -15.70 -1.35 5.47
CA ILE A 158 -15.79 -0.90 6.88
C ILE A 158 -15.97 0.62 6.94
N LYS A 159 -15.18 1.38 6.17
CA LYS A 159 -15.31 2.85 6.09
C LYS A 159 -16.69 3.28 5.59
N GLU A 160 -17.22 2.61 4.57
CA GLU A 160 -18.58 2.85 4.05
C GLU A 160 -19.65 2.57 5.11
N MET A 161 -19.55 1.43 5.81
CA MET A 161 -20.48 1.05 6.88
C MET A 161 -20.49 2.10 8.00
N ILE A 162 -19.30 2.46 8.49
CA ILE A 162 -19.15 3.47 9.56
C ILE A 162 -19.68 4.84 9.10
N GLY A 163 -19.39 5.24 7.85
CA GLY A 163 -19.87 6.51 7.30
C GLY A 163 -21.39 6.60 7.15
N ASN A 164 -22.08 5.47 7.04
CA ASN A 164 -23.54 5.37 6.97
C ASN A 164 -24.20 5.06 8.33
N SER A 165 -23.40 4.91 9.38
CA SER A 165 -23.86 4.58 10.72
C SER A 165 -24.57 5.77 11.38
N THR A 166 -25.64 5.48 12.12
CA THR A 166 -26.50 6.47 12.78
C THR A 166 -26.80 6.16 14.23
N GLU A 167 -26.57 4.92 14.69
CA GLU A 167 -26.91 4.46 16.02
C GLU A 167 -25.73 3.79 16.73
N SER A 168 -25.28 2.65 16.22
CA SER A 168 -24.28 1.83 16.93
C SER A 168 -23.43 0.96 16.00
N ILE A 169 -22.17 0.80 16.42
CA ILE A 169 -21.18 -0.03 15.73
C ILE A 169 -20.69 -1.09 16.72
N LYS A 170 -20.98 -2.34 16.42
CA LYS A 170 -20.65 -3.49 17.27
C LYS A 170 -19.51 -4.29 16.64
N ILE A 171 -18.41 -4.43 17.36
CA ILE A 171 -17.21 -5.11 16.88
C ILE A 171 -16.94 -6.34 17.72
N TYR A 172 -16.86 -7.51 17.09
CA TYR A 172 -16.36 -8.72 17.72
C TYR A 172 -15.04 -9.10 17.06
N GLY A 173 -13.99 -9.37 17.83
CA GLY A 173 -12.73 -9.82 17.26
C GLY A 173 -11.72 -10.33 18.28
N SER A 174 -10.66 -10.94 17.78
CA SER A 174 -9.48 -11.32 18.57
C SER A 174 -8.49 -10.16 18.68
N ILE A 175 -7.48 -10.27 19.55
CA ILE A 175 -6.40 -9.27 19.67
C ILE A 175 -5.76 -8.91 18.33
N PRO A 176 -5.36 -9.89 17.47
CA PRO A 176 -4.90 -9.59 16.12
C PRO A 176 -5.87 -8.78 15.27
N ASP A 177 -7.18 -8.99 15.41
CA ASP A 177 -8.20 -8.26 14.64
C ASP A 177 -8.26 -6.79 15.08
N VAL A 178 -8.33 -6.55 16.39
CA VAL A 178 -8.37 -5.19 16.94
C VAL A 178 -7.09 -4.42 16.57
N LEU A 179 -5.93 -5.06 16.62
CA LEU A 179 -4.66 -4.45 16.16
C LEU A 179 -4.70 -4.07 14.68
N ARG A 180 -5.33 -4.88 13.84
CA ARG A 180 -5.50 -4.52 12.41
C ARG A 180 -6.41 -3.33 12.24
N PHE A 181 -7.52 -3.28 12.97
CA PHE A 181 -8.45 -2.15 12.93
C PHE A 181 -7.77 -0.85 13.38
N TYR A 182 -6.94 -0.92 14.42
CA TYR A 182 -6.13 0.21 14.88
C TYR A 182 -5.18 0.71 13.79
N HIS A 183 -4.44 -0.18 13.14
CA HIS A 183 -3.51 0.20 12.07
C HIS A 183 -4.18 0.58 10.74
N SER A 184 -5.50 0.43 10.63
CA SER A 184 -6.29 0.83 9.46
C SER A 184 -7.22 2.01 9.73
N ASP A 185 -6.98 2.76 10.81
CA ASP A 185 -7.73 3.97 11.21
C ASP A 185 -9.23 3.74 11.45
N VAL A 186 -9.63 2.50 11.72
CA VAL A 186 -11.05 2.15 11.90
C VAL A 186 -11.61 2.82 13.15
N PHE A 187 -10.83 2.92 14.23
CA PHE A 187 -11.26 3.60 15.45
C PHE A 187 -11.40 5.10 15.25
N ASP A 188 -10.47 5.72 14.53
CA ASP A 188 -10.58 7.14 14.17
C ASP A 188 -11.86 7.42 13.37
N TRP A 189 -12.25 6.54 12.44
CA TRP A 189 -13.51 6.72 11.70
C TRP A 189 -14.74 6.61 12.61
N ILE A 190 -14.71 5.71 13.59
CA ILE A 190 -15.79 5.53 14.55
C ILE A 190 -15.88 6.74 15.48
N GLU A 191 -14.75 7.24 16.00
CA GLU A 191 -14.72 8.44 16.85
C GLU A 191 -15.22 9.70 16.14
N ASN A 192 -14.99 9.79 14.82
CA ASN A 192 -15.52 10.87 13.99
C ASN A 192 -16.98 10.66 13.57
N SER A 193 -17.57 9.49 13.84
CA SER A 193 -18.98 9.21 13.60
C SER A 193 -19.83 9.59 14.82
N SER A 194 -21.14 9.77 14.62
CA SER A 194 -22.08 10.02 15.73
C SER A 194 -22.52 8.74 16.45
N SER A 195 -21.95 7.59 16.11
CA SER A 195 -22.43 6.28 16.54
C SER A 195 -21.71 5.77 17.78
N GLU A 196 -22.46 5.07 18.64
CA GLU A 196 -21.90 4.45 19.84
C GLU A 196 -21.19 3.13 19.50
N MET A 197 -19.97 2.97 19.99
CA MET A 197 -19.17 1.76 19.78
C MET A 197 -19.33 0.78 20.93
N GLU A 198 -19.51 -0.49 20.62
CA GLU A 198 -19.43 -1.58 21.58
C GLU A 198 -18.50 -2.67 21.02
N MET A 199 -17.56 -3.16 21.82
CA MET A 199 -16.58 -4.13 21.39
C MET A 199 -16.47 -5.34 22.31
N VAL A 200 -16.50 -6.53 21.73
CA VAL A 200 -16.16 -7.79 22.41
C VAL A 200 -14.83 -8.32 21.88
N ILE A 201 -13.88 -8.55 22.79
CA ILE A 201 -12.57 -9.13 22.50
C ILE A 201 -12.53 -10.59 22.98
N SER A 202 -12.24 -11.51 22.06
CA SER A 202 -12.20 -12.95 22.37
C SER A 202 -11.23 -13.73 21.45
N PRO A 203 -10.30 -14.53 22.01
CA PRO A 203 -9.99 -14.67 23.43
C PRO A 203 -9.09 -13.53 23.93
N LEU A 204 -9.29 -13.10 25.17
CA LEU A 204 -8.34 -12.21 25.82
C LEU A 204 -7.14 -13.00 26.33
N THR A 205 -6.03 -12.94 25.60
CA THR A 205 -4.75 -13.53 26.02
C THR A 205 -3.80 -12.48 26.60
N LYS A 206 -3.82 -11.27 26.05
CA LYS A 206 -3.07 -10.09 26.50
C LYS A 206 -3.86 -8.84 26.16
N THR A 207 -3.88 -7.85 27.05
CA THR A 207 -4.41 -6.51 26.79
C THR A 207 -3.33 -5.66 26.10
N PRO A 208 -3.52 -5.25 24.84
CA PRO A 208 -2.64 -4.28 24.17
C PRO A 208 -2.78 -2.91 24.82
N GLU A 209 -1.71 -2.11 24.77
CA GLU A 209 -1.64 -0.81 25.44
C GLU A 209 -2.72 0.17 24.95
N PHE A 210 -2.96 0.24 23.63
CA PHE A 210 -3.99 1.12 23.06
C PHE A 210 -5.42 0.79 23.53
N ILE A 211 -5.70 -0.46 23.96
CA ILE A 211 -7.03 -0.81 24.47
C ILE A 211 -7.30 -0.11 25.82
N SER A 212 -6.24 0.25 26.55
CA SER A 212 -6.38 1.06 27.76
C SER A 212 -6.75 2.52 27.48
N GLU A 213 -6.55 3.00 26.25
CA GLU A 213 -6.91 4.36 25.82
C GLU A 213 -8.40 4.45 25.40
N LEU A 214 -9.01 3.31 25.03
CA LEU A 214 -10.44 3.24 24.71
C LEU A 214 -11.30 3.35 25.98
N ASP A 215 -12.53 3.84 25.82
CA ASP A 215 -13.51 3.84 26.92
C ASP A 215 -13.81 2.39 27.35
N GLN A 216 -13.29 2.02 28.52
CA GLN A 216 -13.40 0.67 29.06
C GLN A 216 -14.84 0.20 29.27
N LYS A 217 -15.80 1.13 29.39
CA LYS A 217 -17.23 0.77 29.47
C LYS A 217 -17.78 0.22 28.15
N LYS A 218 -17.10 0.54 27.04
CA LYS A 218 -17.46 0.13 25.67
C LYS A 218 -16.73 -1.14 25.22
N VAL A 219 -15.84 -1.69 26.05
CA VAL A 219 -15.06 -2.88 25.69
C VAL A 219 -15.24 -3.98 26.72
N ARG A 220 -15.61 -5.17 26.26
CA ARG A 220 -15.72 -6.38 27.06
C ARG A 220 -14.80 -7.47 26.56
N ALA A 221 -14.35 -8.32 27.46
CA ALA A 221 -13.47 -9.43 27.15
C ALA A 221 -14.09 -10.76 27.55
N ILE A 222 -13.87 -11.78 26.71
CA ILE A 222 -14.35 -13.14 26.95
C ILE A 222 -13.19 -14.12 26.78
N SER A 223 -13.15 -15.12 27.66
CA SER A 223 -12.29 -16.28 27.49
C SER A 223 -12.95 -17.27 26.52
N SER A 224 -12.24 -17.62 25.45
CA SER A 224 -12.70 -18.53 24.40
C SER A 224 -11.55 -19.43 23.96
N ALA A 225 -11.87 -20.63 23.49
CA ALA A 225 -10.86 -21.54 22.94
C ALA A 225 -10.43 -21.18 21.50
N SER A 226 -11.13 -20.25 20.84
CA SER A 226 -10.92 -19.93 19.43
C SER A 226 -10.88 -18.43 19.17
N ASP A 227 -9.91 -18.01 18.36
CA ASP A 227 -9.62 -16.64 17.90
C ASP A 227 -10.05 -16.39 16.45
N ASN A 228 -10.75 -17.34 15.82
CA ASN A 228 -11.18 -17.26 14.41
C ASN A 228 -12.47 -16.47 14.17
N LYS A 229 -13.07 -15.90 15.20
CA LYS A 229 -14.34 -15.17 15.11
C LYS A 229 -14.05 -13.68 15.05
N CYS A 230 -14.43 -13.05 13.94
CA CYS A 230 -14.36 -11.61 13.79
C CYS A 230 -15.51 -11.12 12.91
N PHE A 231 -16.24 -10.12 13.39
CA PHE A 231 -17.32 -9.49 12.63
C PHE A 231 -17.61 -8.07 13.13
N VAL A 232 -18.19 -7.26 12.25
CA VAL A 232 -18.61 -5.88 12.53
C VAL A 232 -20.07 -5.74 12.13
N ILE A 233 -20.91 -5.21 13.02
CA ILE A 233 -22.33 -4.91 12.76
C ILE A 233 -22.53 -3.41 12.85
N ASN A 234 -23.32 -2.86 11.94
CA ASN A 234 -23.70 -1.46 11.91
C ASN A 234 -25.23 -1.31 12.02
N ASP A 235 -25.72 -0.57 13.01
CA ASP A 235 -27.12 -0.14 13.20
C ASP A 235 -28.20 -1.25 13.11
N LYS A 236 -27.82 -2.54 13.24
CA LYS A 236 -28.67 -3.69 12.87
C LYS A 236 -29.16 -3.71 11.42
N LYS A 237 -28.46 -3.01 10.51
CA LYS A 237 -28.78 -2.97 9.08
C LYS A 237 -27.89 -3.86 8.25
N GLU A 238 -26.64 -4.02 8.67
CA GLU A 238 -25.64 -4.73 7.89
C GLU A 238 -24.57 -5.35 8.77
N VAL A 239 -23.97 -6.43 8.27
CA VAL A 239 -22.92 -7.17 8.96
C VAL A 239 -21.78 -7.51 8.00
N LEU A 240 -20.57 -7.41 8.51
CA LEU A 240 -19.34 -7.86 7.87
C LEU A 240 -18.73 -8.99 8.69
N ILE A 241 -18.71 -10.20 8.15
CA ILE A 241 -18.22 -11.41 8.84
C ILE A 241 -16.91 -11.86 8.21
N PHE A 242 -15.85 -11.96 9.01
CA PHE A 242 -14.55 -12.44 8.55
C PHE A 242 -14.51 -13.96 8.58
N MET A 243 -14.46 -14.56 7.40
CA MET A 243 -14.26 -16.00 7.21
C MET A 243 -12.78 -16.39 7.40
N ARG A 244 -11.86 -15.49 7.07
CA ARG A 244 -10.43 -15.59 7.38
C ARG A 244 -9.98 -14.27 7.96
N ASN A 245 -9.87 -14.22 9.28
CA ASN A 245 -9.61 -13.01 10.05
C ASN A 245 -8.11 -12.74 10.21
N ALA A 246 -7.75 -11.98 11.25
CA ALA A 246 -6.39 -11.52 11.47
C ALA A 246 -5.35 -12.58 11.86
N THR A 247 -5.79 -13.83 12.05
CA THR A 247 -4.92 -14.99 12.24
C THR A 247 -4.25 -15.47 10.95
N HIS A 248 -4.71 -15.01 9.78
CA HIS A 248 -4.16 -15.37 8.47
C HIS A 248 -3.38 -14.22 7.82
N ALA A 249 -2.49 -14.52 6.87
CA ALA A 249 -1.77 -13.51 6.09
C ALA A 249 -2.74 -12.50 5.42
N THR A 250 -2.37 -11.22 5.36
CA THR A 250 -3.24 -10.13 4.87
C THR A 250 -3.79 -10.33 3.46
N ARG A 251 -3.02 -10.97 2.57
CA ARG A 251 -3.45 -11.33 1.20
C ARG A 251 -4.45 -12.49 1.15
N GLN A 252 -4.68 -13.16 2.27
CA GLN A 252 -5.61 -14.29 2.41
C GLN A 252 -6.83 -13.94 3.25
N THR A 253 -6.94 -12.70 3.73
CA THR A 253 -8.10 -12.22 4.48
C THR A 253 -9.33 -12.20 3.58
N PHE A 254 -10.45 -12.67 4.13
CA PHE A 254 -11.67 -12.94 3.40
C PHE A 254 -12.87 -12.62 4.29
N ALA A 255 -13.78 -11.79 3.81
CA ALA A 255 -14.96 -11.37 4.55
C ALA A 255 -16.22 -11.38 3.68
N TRP A 256 -17.36 -11.65 4.31
CA TRP A 256 -18.69 -11.57 3.71
C TRP A 256 -19.38 -10.34 4.27
N TRP A 257 -19.85 -9.46 3.39
CA TRP A 257 -20.76 -8.40 3.77
C TRP A 257 -22.18 -8.82 3.40
N SER A 258 -23.16 -8.49 4.24
CA SER A 258 -24.58 -8.67 3.92
C SER A 258 -25.45 -7.66 4.65
N ASP A 259 -26.54 -7.25 4.00
CA ASP A 259 -27.66 -6.47 4.57
C ASP A 259 -28.91 -7.36 4.84
N SER A 260 -28.73 -8.68 4.86
CA SER A 260 -29.79 -9.64 5.22
C SER A 260 -30.18 -9.48 6.68
N GLU A 261 -31.47 -9.22 6.94
CA GLU A 261 -32.01 -9.02 8.28
C GLU A 261 -31.74 -10.27 9.15
N THR A 262 -31.89 -11.46 8.55
CA THR A 262 -31.65 -12.73 9.25
C THR A 262 -30.19 -12.88 9.69
N LEU A 263 -29.23 -12.55 8.82
CA LEU A 263 -27.80 -12.64 9.16
C LEU A 263 -27.41 -11.60 10.21
N VAL A 264 -27.93 -10.39 10.08
CA VAL A 264 -27.66 -9.31 11.04
C VAL A 264 -28.21 -9.66 12.41
N ASP A 265 -29.43 -10.20 12.49
CA ASP A 265 -30.04 -10.64 13.74
C ASP A 265 -29.30 -11.79 14.41
N MET A 266 -28.86 -12.79 13.62
CA MET A 266 -28.07 -13.90 14.15
C MET A 266 -26.74 -13.42 14.75
N MET A 267 -26.02 -12.56 14.02
CA MET A 267 -24.73 -12.04 14.48
C MET A 267 -24.92 -11.05 15.64
N GLY A 268 -25.99 -10.26 15.62
CA GLY A 268 -26.38 -9.38 16.72
C GLY A 268 -26.67 -10.17 17.99
N SER A 269 -27.44 -11.26 17.89
CA SER A 269 -27.72 -12.15 19.03
C SER A 269 -26.45 -12.78 19.59
N LEU A 270 -25.51 -13.20 18.73
CA LEU A 270 -24.20 -13.70 19.16
C LEU A 270 -23.40 -12.62 19.88
N PHE A 271 -23.44 -11.38 19.39
CA PHE A 271 -22.78 -10.26 20.04
C PHE A 271 -23.36 -9.99 21.43
N GLU A 272 -24.69 -9.88 21.57
CA GLU A 272 -25.35 -9.62 22.87
C GLU A 272 -25.03 -10.72 23.89
N LEU A 273 -25.15 -11.99 23.51
CA LEU A 273 -24.82 -13.11 24.39
C LEU A 273 -23.36 -13.12 24.82
N SER A 274 -22.48 -12.62 23.95
CA SER A 274 -21.07 -12.48 24.24
C SER A 274 -20.85 -11.28 25.18
N TRP A 275 -21.47 -10.15 24.89
CA TRP A 275 -21.41 -8.93 25.68
C TRP A 275 -21.88 -9.15 27.13
N GLU A 276 -23.01 -9.84 27.33
CA GLU A 276 -23.52 -10.18 28.66
C GLU A 276 -22.57 -11.07 29.47
N LYS A 277 -21.87 -11.99 28.80
CA LYS A 277 -20.86 -12.87 29.42
C LYS A 277 -19.50 -12.21 29.60
N GLY A 278 -19.26 -11.10 28.90
CA GLY A 278 -17.99 -10.44 28.88
C GLY A 278 -17.73 -9.65 30.15
N GLU A 279 -16.54 -9.82 30.69
CA GLU A 279 -16.04 -9.03 31.83
C GLU A 279 -15.51 -7.70 31.32
N THR A 280 -15.61 -6.65 32.16
CA THR A 280 -14.95 -5.38 31.87
C THR A 280 -13.45 -5.57 31.97
N LEU A 281 -12.72 -4.89 31.08
CA LEU A 281 -11.28 -4.81 31.17
C LEU A 281 -10.96 -3.80 32.27
N TYR A 282 -10.63 -4.32 33.46
CA TYR A 282 -10.36 -3.63 34.74
C TYR A 282 -11.58 -3.27 35.60
#